data_AF-A0A9E0LKR6-F1
#
_entry.id   AF-A0A9E0LKR6-F1
#
_cell.length_a   1.000
_cell.length_b   1.000
_cell.length_c   1.000
_cell.angle_alpha   90.00
_cell.angle_beta   90.00
_cell.angle_gamma   90.00
#
_symmetry.space_group_name_H-M   'P 1'
#
loop_
_entity.id
_entity.type
_entity.pdbx_description
1 polymer ?
#
loop_
_entity_poly.entity_id
_entity_poly.type
_entity_poly.pdbx_seq_one_letter_code
_entity_poly.pdbx_strand_id
1 'polypeptide(L)'
;MREDMKFIVLDRPRLNHDFRICKGERKKLQQDWETLPQRESMRLPWHFHCRGKGQRLVGREDRRKQFNDHLAPLRRFLRARLGTDWNDLNSEIRQEASTRTVLGFHLMHHFWRMIRRNVFVFDGVVYSNRCQQLSSGTFYVDPLTNKLSQIGC
;
A
#
# COMPACT_ATOMS: atom_id res chain seq x y z
N MET A 1 19.50 3.44 7.68
CA MET A 1 18.59 2.79 6.70
C MET A 1 19.20 3.03 5.31
N ARG A 2 18.86 2.25 4.27
CA ARG A 2 19.29 2.65 2.92
C ARG A 2 18.62 3.98 2.53
N GLU A 3 19.38 4.92 2.01
CA GLU A 3 18.90 6.27 1.63
C GLU A 3 17.78 6.23 0.56
N ASP A 4 17.81 5.21 -0.31
CA ASP A 4 16.88 5.04 -1.42
C ASP A 4 15.56 4.31 -1.05
N MET A 5 15.40 3.89 0.21
CA MET A 5 14.26 3.09 0.66
C MET A 5 12.91 3.77 0.41
N LYS A 6 12.86 5.11 0.54
CA LYS A 6 11.67 5.91 0.26
C LYS A 6 11.19 5.80 -1.18
N PHE A 7 12.09 5.62 -2.14
CA PHE A 7 11.75 5.43 -3.56
C PHE A 7 11.32 4.00 -3.85
N ILE A 8 12.01 3.02 -3.25
CA ILE A 8 11.74 1.60 -3.50
C ILE A 8 10.34 1.20 -3.03
N VAL A 9 9.86 1.74 -1.90
CA VAL A 9 8.54 1.39 -1.35
C VAL A 9 7.40 1.89 -2.25
N LEU A 10 7.63 2.90 -3.09
CA LEU A 10 6.57 3.68 -3.72
C LEU A 10 6.22 3.31 -5.17
N ASP A 11 7.05 2.55 -5.87
CA ASP A 11 6.79 2.27 -7.29
C ASP A 11 6.73 0.78 -7.60
N ARG A 12 5.49 0.25 -7.58
CA ARG A 12 5.13 -0.85 -8.48
C ARG A 12 4.35 -0.28 -9.66
N PRO A 13 4.55 -0.81 -10.89
CA PRO A 13 3.69 -0.52 -12.02
C PRO A 13 2.22 -0.71 -11.61
N ARG A 14 1.40 0.31 -11.85
CA ARG A 14 -0.02 0.31 -11.54
C ARG A 14 -0.68 -0.93 -12.16
N LEU A 15 -1.31 -1.77 -11.34
CA LEU A 15 -2.10 -2.89 -11.84
C LEU A 15 -3.24 -2.33 -12.70
N ASN A 16 -3.41 -2.87 -13.92
CA ASN A 16 -4.39 -2.43 -14.93
C ASN A 16 -4.16 -1.03 -15.54
N HIS A 17 -2.92 -0.54 -15.58
CA HIS A 17 -2.58 0.70 -16.30
C HIS A 17 -2.26 0.50 -17.78
N ASP A 18 -2.34 -0.72 -18.29
CA ASP A 18 -2.48 -0.92 -19.73
C ASP A 18 -3.80 -0.24 -20.12
N PHE A 19 -3.71 0.97 -20.69
CA PHE A 19 -4.81 1.65 -21.34
C PHE A 19 -5.29 0.77 -22.51
N ARG A 20 -6.02 -0.31 -22.21
CA ARG A 20 -6.86 -0.98 -23.19
C ARG A 20 -7.97 0.00 -23.50
N ILE A 21 -7.70 0.89 -24.45
CA ILE A 21 -8.72 1.65 -25.16
C ILE A 21 -9.80 0.62 -25.54
N CYS A 22 -11.02 0.82 -25.04
CA CYS A 22 -12.10 -0.13 -25.25
C CYS A 22 -12.27 -0.38 -26.75
N LYS A 23 -12.44 -1.65 -27.15
CA LYS A 23 -12.59 -2.04 -28.55
C LYS A 23 -13.75 -1.25 -29.18
N GLY A 24 -13.45 -0.31 -30.08
CA GLY A 24 -14.43 0.59 -30.70
C GLY A 24 -14.14 2.08 -30.50
N GLU A 25 -13.44 2.46 -29.42
CA GLU A 25 -13.05 3.87 -29.18
C GLU A 25 -12.04 4.36 -30.23
N ARG A 26 -11.11 3.49 -30.67
CA ARG A 26 -10.25 3.80 -31.82
C ARG A 26 -11.02 3.99 -33.14
N LYS A 27 -12.21 3.40 -33.30
CA LYS A 27 -13.06 3.61 -34.49
C LYS A 27 -13.78 4.96 -34.43
N LYS A 28 -14.16 5.46 -33.25
CA LYS A 28 -14.69 6.83 -33.10
C LYS A 28 -13.64 7.87 -33.49
N LEU A 29 -12.39 7.66 -33.08
CA LEU A 29 -11.27 8.51 -33.49
C LEU A 29 -10.97 8.48 -35.01
N GLN A 30 -11.52 7.49 -35.73
CA GLN A 30 -11.43 7.37 -37.19
C GLN A 30 -12.67 7.92 -37.92
N GLN A 31 -13.69 8.41 -37.21
CA GLN A 31 -14.86 9.04 -37.82
C GLN A 31 -14.56 10.48 -38.23
N ASP A 32 -15.26 10.95 -39.25
CA ASP A 32 -15.11 12.31 -39.77
C ASP A 32 -15.63 13.34 -38.75
N TRP A 33 -15.01 14.52 -38.69
CA TRP A 33 -15.28 15.54 -37.68
C TRP A 33 -16.73 16.03 -37.70
N GLU A 34 -17.37 16.00 -38.87
CA GLU A 34 -18.78 16.38 -39.04
C GLU A 34 -19.76 15.36 -38.45
N THR A 35 -19.32 14.11 -38.25
CA THR A 35 -20.16 13.00 -37.74
C THR A 35 -19.96 12.68 -36.26
N LEU A 36 -19.01 13.33 -35.61
CA LEU A 36 -18.76 13.14 -34.18
C LEU A 36 -19.81 13.89 -33.32
N PRO A 37 -20.24 13.31 -32.20
CA PRO A 37 -21.15 13.98 -31.28
C PRO A 37 -20.48 15.21 -30.66
N GLN A 38 -21.14 16.38 -30.71
CA GLN A 38 -20.60 17.64 -30.18
C GLN A 38 -20.50 17.66 -28.64
N ARG A 39 -21.24 16.80 -27.94
CA ARG A 39 -21.24 16.72 -26.47
C ARG A 39 -21.42 15.29 -26.01
N GLU A 40 -20.51 14.83 -25.16
CA GLU A 40 -20.62 13.57 -24.42
C GLU A 40 -20.43 13.84 -22.92
N SER A 41 -21.13 13.09 -22.07
CA SER A 41 -20.91 13.20 -20.62
C SER A 41 -19.52 12.68 -20.23
N MET A 42 -18.82 13.37 -19.33
CA MET A 42 -17.53 12.91 -18.79
C MET A 42 -17.58 11.51 -18.15
N ARG A 43 -18.77 11.01 -17.83
CA ARG A 43 -18.98 9.70 -17.22
C ARG A 43 -19.02 8.56 -18.24
N LEU A 44 -19.37 8.83 -19.51
CA LEU A 44 -19.57 7.80 -20.55
C LEU A 44 -18.33 6.97 -20.92
N PRO A 45 -17.10 7.53 -21.06
CA PRO A 45 -15.95 6.76 -21.55
C PRO A 45 -15.59 5.58 -20.64
N TRP A 46 -15.92 5.66 -19.35
CA TRP A 46 -15.56 4.67 -18.33
C TRP A 46 -16.62 3.57 -18.12
N HIS A 47 -17.76 3.65 -18.83
CA HIS A 47 -18.82 2.63 -18.76
C HIS A 47 -18.59 1.42 -19.68
N PHE A 48 -17.57 1.44 -20.55
CA PHE A 48 -17.34 0.43 -21.59
C PHE A 48 -16.44 -0.74 -21.19
N HIS A 49 -16.23 -1.00 -19.90
CA HIS A 49 -15.57 -2.24 -19.45
C HIS A 49 -16.49 -3.46 -19.46
N CYS A 50 -17.53 -3.51 -20.30
CA CYS A 50 -18.49 -4.60 -20.38
C CYS A 50 -18.17 -5.58 -21.53
N ARG A 51 -17.48 -6.70 -21.27
CA ARG A 51 -17.70 -7.92 -22.06
C ARG A 51 -19.01 -8.54 -21.55
N GLY A 52 -20.10 -8.33 -22.29
CA GLY A 52 -21.37 -9.02 -22.07
C GLY A 52 -22.52 -8.08 -21.71
N LYS A 53 -23.59 -8.10 -22.52
CA LYS A 53 -24.84 -7.38 -22.26
C LYS A 53 -25.44 -7.90 -20.94
N GLY A 54 -25.47 -7.06 -19.90
CA GLY A 54 -26.27 -7.30 -18.70
C GLY A 54 -25.55 -7.25 -17.36
N GLN A 55 -24.21 -7.26 -17.31
CA GLN A 55 -23.47 -7.15 -16.05
C GLN A 55 -22.55 -5.92 -16.08
N ARG A 56 -22.71 -5.02 -15.10
CA ARG A 56 -21.66 -4.04 -14.78
C ARG A 56 -20.43 -4.86 -14.37
N LEU A 57 -19.43 -4.94 -15.25
CA LEU A 57 -18.12 -5.47 -14.84
C LEU A 57 -17.40 -4.53 -13.86
N VAL A 58 -17.89 -3.29 -13.70
CA VAL A 58 -17.48 -2.40 -12.60
C VAL A 58 -18.43 -2.58 -11.41
N GLY A 59 -18.57 -3.83 -10.96
CA GLY A 59 -19.02 -4.12 -9.61
C GLY A 59 -17.94 -3.64 -8.62
N ARG A 60 -18.34 -3.32 -7.39
CA ARG A 60 -17.44 -2.91 -6.29
C ARG A 60 -16.22 -3.82 -6.07
N GLU A 61 -16.23 -5.01 -6.64
CA GLU A 61 -15.31 -6.12 -6.36
C GLU A 61 -14.14 -6.30 -7.33
N ASP A 62 -14.11 -5.72 -8.54
CA ASP A 62 -13.02 -6.04 -9.48
C ASP A 62 -12.18 -4.81 -9.89
N ARG A 63 -10.88 -4.86 -9.59
CA ARG A 63 -9.79 -4.10 -10.26
C ARG A 63 -9.74 -2.58 -10.11
N ARG A 64 -10.20 -2.03 -8.99
CA ARG A 64 -9.88 -0.63 -8.63
C ARG A 64 -8.36 -0.40 -8.65
N LYS A 65 -7.93 0.77 -9.11
CA LYS A 65 -6.53 1.25 -9.05
C LYS A 65 -5.88 0.81 -7.72
N GLN A 66 -5.04 -0.21 -7.77
CA GLN A 66 -4.33 -0.69 -6.58
C GLN A 66 -2.98 0.03 -6.54
N PHE A 67 -2.82 0.90 -5.55
CA PHE A 67 -1.51 1.37 -5.15
C PHE A 67 -0.84 0.20 -4.41
N ASN A 68 -0.03 -0.57 -5.12
CA ASN A 68 0.63 -1.73 -4.54
C ASN A 68 2.03 -1.32 -4.10
N ASP A 69 2.19 -0.97 -2.83
CA ASP A 69 3.48 -0.56 -2.28
C ASP A 69 4.44 -1.75 -2.16
N HIS A 70 5.73 -1.54 -2.45
CA HIS A 70 6.73 -2.60 -2.35
C HIS A 70 7.27 -2.69 -0.91
N LEU A 71 6.55 -3.42 -0.06
CA LEU A 71 6.81 -3.52 1.38
C LEU A 71 7.90 -4.53 1.79
N ALA A 72 8.37 -5.37 0.87
CA ALA A 72 9.35 -6.42 1.18
C ALA A 72 10.71 -5.88 1.68
N PRO A 73 11.29 -4.80 1.10
CA PRO A 73 12.52 -4.18 1.60
C PRO A 73 12.37 -3.67 3.03
N LEU A 74 11.24 -3.03 3.35
CA LEU A 74 10.97 -2.53 4.71
C LEU A 74 10.87 -3.69 5.70
N ARG A 75 10.19 -4.79 5.34
CA ARG A 75 10.15 -6.00 6.17
C ARG A 75 11.53 -6.61 6.40
N ARG A 76 12.37 -6.68 5.36
CA ARG A 76 13.75 -7.19 5.48
C ARG A 76 14.59 -6.30 6.40
N PHE A 77 14.44 -4.99 6.29
CA PHE A 77 15.08 -4.03 7.18
C PHE A 77 14.67 -4.25 8.65
N LEU A 78 13.37 -4.43 8.94
CA LEU A 78 12.89 -4.68 10.30
C LEU A 78 13.43 -5.99 10.88
N ARG A 79 13.49 -7.07 10.08
CA ARG A 79 14.09 -8.34 10.52
C ARG A 79 15.57 -8.21 10.88
N ALA A 80 16.32 -7.40 10.14
CA ALA A 80 17.73 -7.14 10.43
C ALA A 80 17.94 -6.28 11.68
N ARG A 81 16.89 -5.60 12.18
CA ARG A 81 16.91 -4.71 13.34
C ARG A 81 16.19 -5.29 14.56
N LEU A 82 15.95 -6.60 14.59
CA LEU A 82 15.37 -7.23 15.78
C LEU A 82 16.30 -7.08 16.98
N GLY A 83 15.75 -6.75 18.13
CA GLY A 83 16.46 -6.52 19.39
C GLY A 83 17.01 -5.10 19.58
N THR A 84 16.92 -4.20 18.59
CA THR A 84 17.32 -2.80 18.77
C THR A 84 16.27 -2.00 19.54
N ASP A 85 16.69 -0.94 20.23
CA ASP A 85 15.77 -0.02 20.90
C ASP A 85 14.83 0.65 19.86
N TRP A 86 13.56 0.75 20.22
CA TRP A 86 12.53 1.31 19.36
C TRP A 86 12.75 2.81 19.07
N ASN A 87 13.20 3.58 20.05
CA ASN A 87 13.36 5.02 19.91
C ASN A 87 14.51 5.34 18.95
N ASP A 88 15.62 4.63 19.07
CA ASP A 88 16.76 4.75 18.15
C ASP A 88 16.37 4.41 16.72
N LEU A 89 15.67 3.27 16.55
CA LEU A 89 15.20 2.82 15.24
C LEU A 89 14.22 3.83 14.60
N ASN A 90 13.26 4.33 15.38
CA ASN A 90 12.29 5.32 14.92
C ASN A 90 12.94 6.67 14.62
N SER A 91 13.98 7.07 15.37
CA SER A 91 14.77 8.27 15.11
C SER A 91 15.58 8.14 13.82
N GLU A 92 16.32 7.04 13.65
CA GLU A 92 17.10 6.73 12.44
C GLU A 92 16.22 6.81 11.18
N ILE A 93 15.04 6.18 11.23
CA ILE A 93 14.12 6.16 10.10
C ILE A 93 13.53 7.55 9.81
N ARG A 94 13.22 8.34 10.85
CA ARG A 94 12.67 9.71 10.68
C ARG A 94 13.70 10.67 10.08
N GLN A 95 14.99 10.49 10.37
CA GLN A 95 16.06 11.29 9.77
C GLN A 95 16.11 11.09 8.26
N GLU A 96 16.02 9.85 7.80
CA GLU A 96 16.07 9.49 6.37
C GLU A 96 14.77 9.80 5.61
N ALA A 97 13.63 9.67 6.29
CA ALA A 97 12.31 9.83 5.70
C ALA A 97 11.49 10.89 6.44
N SER A 98 11.84 12.14 6.15
CA SER A 98 11.09 13.30 6.62
C SER A 98 9.63 13.25 6.19
N THR A 99 8.73 13.35 7.18
CA THR A 99 7.26 13.39 6.98
C THR A 99 6.77 14.65 6.28
N ARG A 100 7.65 15.63 6.04
CA ARG A 100 7.33 16.84 5.27
C ARG A 100 7.24 16.56 3.77
N THR A 101 7.78 15.43 3.32
CA THR A 101 7.71 14.98 1.93
C THR A 101 6.65 13.89 1.77
N VAL A 102 5.99 13.84 0.61
CA VAL A 102 4.99 12.80 0.32
C VAL A 102 5.60 11.39 0.45
N LEU A 103 6.81 11.20 -0.08
CA LEU A 103 7.48 9.91 -0.06
C LEU A 103 7.88 9.50 1.37
N GLY A 104 8.45 10.42 2.14
CA GLY A 104 8.84 10.16 3.52
C GLY A 104 7.63 9.93 4.43
N PHE A 105 6.57 10.71 4.27
CA PHE A 105 5.30 10.50 4.97
C PHE A 105 4.73 9.11 4.68
N HIS A 106 4.68 8.70 3.42
CA HIS A 106 4.14 7.39 3.03
C HIS A 106 4.98 6.23 3.57
N LEU A 107 6.31 6.35 3.55
CA LEU A 107 7.19 5.37 4.18
C LEU A 107 6.93 5.27 5.69
N MET A 108 6.79 6.41 6.39
CA MET A 108 6.50 6.44 7.83
C MET A 108 5.16 5.80 8.15
N HIS A 109 4.15 6.05 7.32
CA HIS A 109 2.84 5.42 7.46
C HIS A 109 2.94 3.89 7.44
N HIS A 110 3.67 3.32 6.48
CA HIS A 110 3.88 1.88 6.41
C HIS A 110 4.69 1.35 7.57
N PHE A 111 5.78 2.03 7.92
CA PHE A 111 6.65 1.66 9.05
C PHE A 111 5.85 1.56 10.36
N TRP A 112 5.08 2.57 10.72
CA TRP A 112 4.26 2.55 11.93
C TRP A 112 3.09 1.56 11.86
N ARG A 113 2.56 1.27 10.67
CA ARG A 113 1.51 0.25 10.50
C ARG A 113 2.02 -1.17 10.61
N MET A 114 3.28 -1.42 10.28
CA MET A 114 3.90 -2.76 10.38
C MET A 114 4.20 -3.17 11.82
N ILE A 115 4.36 -2.20 12.73
CA ILE A 115 4.89 -2.43 14.07
C ILE A 115 3.81 -2.12 15.12
N ARG A 116 3.49 -3.12 15.93
CA ARG A 116 2.51 -2.99 17.01
C ARG A 116 3.20 -2.42 18.25
N ARG A 117 2.87 -1.17 18.59
CA ARG A 117 3.47 -0.45 19.74
C ARG A 117 2.69 -0.61 21.03
N ASN A 118 1.36 -0.67 20.93
CA ASN A 118 0.48 -0.79 22.09
C ASN A 118 0.10 -2.25 22.26
N VAL A 119 0.97 -2.99 22.93
CA VAL A 119 0.84 -4.42 23.16
C VAL A 119 1.09 -4.75 24.63
N PHE A 120 0.52 -5.85 25.09
CA PHE A 120 0.81 -6.41 26.40
C PHE A 120 1.08 -7.91 26.25
N VAL A 121 1.94 -8.43 27.13
CA VAL A 121 2.31 -9.85 27.15
C VAL A 121 1.59 -10.50 28.33
N PHE A 122 0.86 -11.58 28.07
CA PHE A 122 0.16 -12.37 29.08
C PHE A 122 0.39 -13.85 28.78
N ASP A 123 0.91 -14.61 29.75
CA ASP A 123 1.28 -16.02 29.62
C ASP A 123 2.15 -16.34 28.39
N GLY A 124 3.12 -15.47 28.09
CA GLY A 124 4.02 -15.62 26.93
C GLY A 124 3.35 -15.33 25.58
N VAL A 125 2.07 -14.98 25.56
CA VAL A 125 1.31 -14.59 24.36
C VAL A 125 1.20 -13.07 24.28
N VAL A 126 1.43 -12.53 23.08
CA VAL A 126 1.38 -11.08 22.85
C VAL A 126 0.00 -10.68 22.32
N TYR A 127 -0.63 -9.75 23.03
CA TYR A 127 -1.93 -9.18 22.69
C TYR A 127 -1.79 -7.73 22.29
N SER A 128 -2.63 -7.29 21.35
CA SER A 128 -2.83 -5.88 21.05
C SER A 128 -3.68 -5.21 22.14
N ASN A 129 -3.67 -3.88 22.18
CA ASN A 129 -4.54 -3.07 23.04
C ASN A 129 -6.06 -3.33 22.88
N ARG A 130 -6.47 -4.08 21.87
CA ARG A 130 -7.87 -4.53 21.68
C ARG A 130 -8.10 -5.96 22.15
N CYS A 131 -7.19 -6.50 22.95
CA CYS A 131 -7.18 -7.89 23.43
C CYS A 131 -7.17 -8.94 22.30
N GLN A 132 -6.70 -8.56 21.10
CA GLN A 132 -6.54 -9.50 19.99
C GLN A 132 -5.12 -10.08 20.04
N GLN A 133 -5.01 -11.40 20.05
CA GLN A 133 -3.75 -12.11 19.93
C GLN A 133 -3.08 -11.76 18.60
N LEU A 134 -1.80 -11.44 18.64
CA LEU A 134 -1.03 -11.14 17.45
C LEU A 134 -0.58 -12.43 16.76
N SER A 135 -0.69 -12.45 15.42
CA SER A 135 -0.30 -13.60 14.59
C SER A 135 1.23 -13.72 14.47
N SER A 136 1.69 -14.94 14.16
CA SER A 136 3.10 -15.23 13.87
C SER A 136 3.67 -14.29 12.80
N GLY A 137 4.94 -13.94 12.97
CA GLY A 137 5.64 -13.02 12.07
C GLY A 137 5.29 -11.54 12.22
N THR A 138 4.38 -11.16 13.12
CA THR A 138 4.06 -9.75 13.41
C THR A 138 5.20 -9.09 14.20
N PHE A 139 5.57 -7.87 13.80
CA PHE A 139 6.52 -7.03 14.55
C PHE A 139 5.80 -6.27 15.67
N TYR A 140 6.41 -6.21 16.85
CA TYR A 140 5.89 -5.45 17.98
C TYR A 140 7.04 -4.83 18.78
N VAL A 141 6.72 -3.82 19.58
CA VAL A 141 7.65 -3.28 20.57
C VAL A 141 7.37 -3.97 21.89
N ASP A 142 8.40 -4.61 22.46
CA ASP A 142 8.27 -5.24 23.77
C ASP A 142 7.99 -4.18 24.83
N PRO A 143 6.86 -4.27 25.57
CA PRO A 143 6.47 -3.26 26.55
C PRO A 143 7.44 -3.16 27.74
N LEU A 144 8.23 -4.20 28.03
CA LEU A 144 9.16 -4.20 29.16
C LEU A 144 10.54 -3.64 28.76
N THR A 145 11.05 -4.06 27.60
CA THR A 145 12.41 -3.72 27.18
C THR A 145 12.48 -2.55 26.20
N ASN A 146 11.35 -2.11 25.65
CA ASN A 146 11.26 -1.12 24.57
C ASN A 146 12.03 -1.52 23.28
N LYS A 147 12.32 -2.81 23.11
CA LYS A 147 13.04 -3.33 21.94
C LYS A 147 12.08 -3.81 20.86
N LEU A 148 12.51 -3.68 19.61
CA LEU A 148 11.78 -4.28 18.48
C LEU A 148 11.89 -5.81 18.54
N SER A 149 10.74 -6.47 18.61
CA SER A 149 10.62 -7.92 18.63
C SER A 149 9.68 -8.42 17.52
N GLN A 150 9.76 -9.71 17.22
CA GLN A 150 8.88 -10.38 16.27
C GLN A 150 8.33 -11.64 16.91
N ILE A 151 7.03 -11.88 16.72
CA ILE A 151 6.43 -13.15 17.14
C ILE A 151 7.01 -14.26 16.28
N GLY A 152 7.47 -15.33 16.92
CA GLY A 152 8.04 -16.50 16.26
C GLY A 152 7.19 -16.93 15.06
N CYS A 153 7.87 -17.29 13.97
CA CYS A 153 7.26 -17.91 12.81
C CYS A 153 6.97 -19.38 13.10
#